data_AF-A0A511M5K7-F1
#
_entry.id   AF-A0A511M5K7-F1
#
_cell.length_a   1.000
_cell.length_b   1.000
_cell.length_c   1.000
_cell.angle_alpha   90.00
_cell.angle_beta   90.00
_cell.angle_gamma   90.00
#
_symmetry.space_group_name_H-M   'P 1'
#
loop_
_entity.id
_entity.type
_entity.pdbx_description
1 polymer ?
#
loop_
_entity_poly.entity_id
_entity_poly.type
_entity_poly.pdbx_seq_one_letter_code
_entity_poly.pdbx_strand_id
1 'polypeptide(L)' 'MPTYEKLVGTSADLRFAFEQAEIAAIGDFLLIAGAPEHTDRYRGTIGPVVVDDLDQLIAELTASACAILRSPHPTSVV' A
#
# COMPACT_ATOMS: atom_id res chain seq x y z
N MET A 1 9.53 10.26 7.71
CA MET A 1 8.58 11.03 8.52
C MET A 1 8.72 10.63 9.99
N PRO A 2 9.44 11.40 10.82
CA PRO A 2 9.83 10.95 12.16
C PRO A 2 8.67 10.83 13.16
N THR A 3 7.52 11.45 12.90
CA THR A 3 6.36 11.40 13.82
C THR A 3 5.67 10.03 13.83
N TYR A 4 5.45 9.43 12.66
CA TYR A 4 4.78 8.13 12.56
C TYR A 4 5.70 6.97 12.98
N GLU A 5 6.99 7.07 12.70
CA GLU A 5 7.99 6.11 13.19
C GLU A 5 8.07 6.09 14.72
N LYS A 6 7.94 7.27 15.35
CA LYS A 6 7.85 7.39 16.82
C LYS A 6 6.53 6.84 17.37
N LEU A 7 5.43 6.98 16.63
CA LEU A 7 4.10 6.51 17.05
C LEU A 7 4.01 4.98 17.01
N VAL A 8 4.50 4.38 15.93
CA VAL A 8 4.49 2.93 15.72
C VAL A 8 5.65 2.27 16.48
N GLY A 9 6.72 3.01 16.78
CA GLY A 9 7.93 2.49 17.43
C GLY A 9 8.85 1.72 16.48
N THR A 10 8.52 1.70 15.18
CA THR A 10 9.25 1.02 14.12
C THR A 10 9.58 2.02 13.00
N SER A 11 10.76 1.89 12.41
CA SER A 11 11.16 2.65 11.22
C SER A 11 10.26 2.30 10.04
N ALA A 12 10.15 3.17 9.03
CA ALA A 12 9.42 2.81 7.82
C ALA A 12 10.02 1.55 7.17
N ASP A 13 9.21 0.49 7.05
CA ASP A 13 9.59 -0.81 6.50
C ASP A 13 9.83 -0.73 5.00
N LEU A 14 9.09 0.14 4.31
CA LEU A 14 9.20 0.36 2.87
C LEU A 14 9.05 1.83 2.54
N ARG A 15 9.91 2.33 1.64
CA ARG A 15 9.78 3.65 1.02
C ARG A 15 10.08 3.52 -0.46
N PHE A 16 9.09 3.78 -1.30
CA PHE A 16 9.29 3.77 -2.73
C PHE A 16 8.44 4.84 -3.41
N ALA A 17 8.98 5.40 -4.49
CA ALA A 17 8.19 6.16 -5.42
C ALA A 17 7.31 5.19 -6.21
N PHE A 18 6.00 5.36 -6.13
CA PHE A 18 5.03 4.61 -6.91
C PHE A 18 4.33 5.55 -7.87
N GLU A 19 4.69 5.45 -9.15
CA GLU A 19 4.39 6.47 -10.16
C GLU A 19 4.88 7.87 -9.71
N GLN A 20 3.99 8.84 -9.56
CA GLN A 20 4.29 10.21 -9.09
C GLN A 20 3.90 10.45 -7.62
N ALA A 21 3.52 9.40 -6.90
CA ALA A 21 3.25 9.44 -5.47
C ALA A 21 4.38 8.76 -4.68
N GLU A 22 4.69 9.26 -3.50
CA GLU A 22 5.58 8.64 -2.53
C GLU A 22 4.76 7.73 -1.60
N ILE A 23 5.16 6.47 -1.49
CA ILE A 23 4.51 5.50 -0.61
C ILE A 23 5.49 5.11 0.50
N ALA A 24 5.01 5.13 1.74
CA ALA A 24 5.74 4.61 2.89
C ALA A 24 4.86 3.67 3.72
N ALA A 25 5.35 2.47 4.02
CA ALA A 25 4.74 1.57 4.99
C ALA A 25 5.48 1.71 6.33
N ILE A 26 4.74 1.92 7.43
CA ILE A 26 5.28 2.03 8.79
C ILE A 26 4.40 1.17 9.70
N GLY A 27 4.81 -0.07 10.00
CA GLY A 27 3.92 -1.05 10.63
C GLY A 27 2.64 -1.22 9.83
N ASP A 28 1.48 -1.03 10.46
CA ASP A 28 0.16 -1.18 9.83
C ASP A 28 -0.32 0.07 9.05
N PHE A 29 0.48 1.14 9.01
CA PHE A 29 0.14 2.35 8.27
C PHE A 29 0.75 2.36 6.87
N LEU A 30 -0.10 2.58 5.87
CA LEU A 30 0.32 2.94 4.51
C LEU A 30 0.12 4.44 4.30
N LEU A 31 1.22 5.17 4.19
CA LEU A 31 1.24 6.59 3.89
C LEU A 31 1.41 6.79 2.40
N ILE A 32 0.50 7.54 1.77
CA ILE A 32 0.59 7.94 0.36
C ILE A 32 0.69 9.46 0.32
N ALA A 33 1.83 9.99 -0.11
CA ALA A 33 2.12 11.41 -0.21
C ALA A 33 2.33 11.83 -1.67
N GLY A 34 1.94 13.04 -2.03
CA GLY A 34 2.09 13.56 -3.39
C GLY A 34 1.13 14.71 -3.67
N ALA A 35 1.19 15.23 -4.90
CA ALA A 35 0.20 16.20 -5.37
C ALA A 35 -1.22 15.60 -5.34
N PRO A 36 -2.28 16.41 -5.17
CA PRO A 36 -3.67 15.94 -5.17
C PRO A 36 -3.99 15.07 -6.40
N GLU A 37 -3.51 15.50 -7.57
CA GLU A 37 -3.65 14.81 -8.85
C GLU A 37 -3.14 13.36 -8.82
N HIS A 38 -2.14 13.06 -7.97
CA HIS A 38 -1.54 11.74 -7.84
C HIS A 38 -2.14 10.92 -6.68
N THR A 39 -2.84 11.58 -5.74
CA THR A 39 -3.34 10.97 -4.49
C THR A 39 -4.85 10.79 -4.45
N ASP A 40 -5.62 11.57 -5.22
CA ASP A 40 -7.09 11.59 -5.16
C ASP A 40 -7.72 10.24 -5.55
N ARG A 41 -7.11 9.50 -6.48
CA ARG A 41 -7.54 8.13 -6.84
C ARG A 41 -7.51 7.14 -5.67
N TYR A 42 -6.70 7.41 -4.65
CA TYR A 42 -6.56 6.56 -3.46
C TYR A 42 -7.49 6.95 -2.32
N ARG A 43 -8.23 8.06 -2.44
CA ARG A 43 -9.16 8.50 -1.39
C ARG A 43 -10.41 7.64 -1.26
N GLY A 44 -10.76 6.91 -2.32
CA GLY A 44 -11.89 5.96 -2.34
C GLY A 44 -11.52 4.54 -1.89
N THR A 45 -10.23 4.26 -1.67
CA THR A 45 -9.77 2.93 -1.22
C THR A 45 -9.93 2.78 0.29
N ILE A 46 -10.48 1.64 0.72
CA ILE A 46 -10.58 1.29 2.14
C ILE A 46 -9.33 0.50 2.52
N GLY A 47 -8.50 1.17 3.33
CA GLY A 47 -7.32 0.60 3.99
C GLY A 47 -6.19 0.16 3.05
N PRO A 48 -4.96 0.09 3.57
CA PRO A 48 -4.09 -1.03 3.28
C PRO A 48 -4.55 -2.27 4.08
N VAL A 49 -4.49 -3.45 3.47
CA VAL A 49 -4.72 -4.73 4.16
C VAL A 49 -3.42 -5.52 4.10
N VAL A 50 -2.84 -5.82 5.26
CA VAL A 50 -1.68 -6.70 5.38
C VAL A 50 -2.20 -8.14 5.38
N VAL A 51 -1.66 -8.96 4.49
CA VAL A 51 -1.99 -10.39 4.39
C VAL A 51 -0.73 -11.23 4.39
N ASP A 52 -0.84 -12.45 4.89
CA ASP A 52 0.27 -13.40 4.94
C ASP A 52 0.67 -13.91 3.54
N ASP A 53 -0.31 -14.10 2.66
CA ASP A 53 -0.13 -14.58 1.29
C ASP A 53 -1.03 -13.80 0.31
N LEU A 54 -0.40 -13.03 -0.57
CA LEU A 54 -1.09 -12.22 -1.57
C LEU A 54 -1.71 -13.07 -2.68
N ASP A 55 -1.06 -14.16 -3.08
CA ASP A 55 -1.54 -15.05 -4.15
C ASP A 55 -2.79 -15.81 -3.69
N GLN A 56 -2.82 -16.24 -2.41
CA GLN A 56 -4.00 -16.83 -1.80
C GLN A 56 -5.19 -15.86 -1.81
N LEU A 57 -4.98 -14.61 -1.36
CA LEU A 57 -6.04 -13.60 -1.35
C LEU A 57 -6.59 -13.34 -2.76
N ILE A 58 -5.72 -13.28 -3.77
CA ILE A 58 -6.12 -13.08 -5.16
C ILE A 58 -7.00 -14.23 -5.67
N ALA A 59 -6.65 -15.47 -5.34
CA ALA A 59 -7.45 -16.63 -5.71
C ALA A 59 -8.85 -16.57 -5.08
N GLU A 60 -8.95 -16.20 -3.80
CA GLU A 60 -10.21 -16.05 -3.08
C GLU A 60 -11.09 -14.92 -3.64
N LEU A 61 -10.49 -13.76 -3.93
CA LEU A 61 -11.19 -12.62 -4.55
C LEU A 61 -11.69 -12.96 -5.95
N THR A 62 -10.88 -13.66 -6.74
CA THR A 62 -11.24 -14.10 -8.09
C THR A 62 -12.40 -15.09 -8.04
N ALA A 63 -12.38 -16.04 -7.09
CA ALA A 63 -13.47 -16.98 -6.87
C ALA A 63 -14.77 -16.28 -6.40
N SER A 64 -14.65 -15.18 -5.69
CA SER A 64 -15.77 -14.37 -5.18
C SER A 64 -16.34 -13.37 -6.20
N ALA A 65 -15.91 -13.45 -7.47
CA ALA A 65 -16.27 -12.52 -8.55
C ALA A 65 -15.88 -11.05 -8.28
N CYS A 66 -14.88 -10.81 -7.44
CA CYS A 66 -14.31 -9.47 -7.26
C CYS A 66 -13.48 -9.08 -8.49
N ALA A 67 -13.59 -7.80 -8.89
CA ALA A 67 -12.78 -7.25 -9.96
C ALA A 67 -11.41 -6.80 -9.43
N ILE A 68 -10.35 -7.41 -9.93
CA ILE A 68 -8.98 -6.94 -9.69
C ILE A 68 -8.74 -5.73 -10.61
N LEU A 69 -8.83 -4.53 -10.05
CA LEU A 69 -8.63 -3.28 -10.81
C LEU A 69 -7.16 -3.07 -11.21
N ARG A 70 -6.23 -3.68 -10.48
CA ARG A 70 -4.79 -3.58 -10.71
C ARG A 70 -4.09 -4.87 -10.30
N SER A 71 -3.28 -5.42 -11.20
CA SER A 71 -2.48 -6.61 -10.92
C SER A 71 -1.39 -6.34 -9.87
N PRO A 72 -0.99 -7.36 -9.09
CA PRO A 72 0.14 -7.27 -8.19
C PRO A 72 1.39 -6.79 -8.91
N HIS A 73 2.11 -5.86 -8.31
CA HIS A 73 3.42 -5.48 -8.77
C HIS A 73 4.43 -5.94 -7.72
N PRO A 74 5.43 -6.77 -8.08
CA PRO A 74 6.48 -7.12 -7.15
C PRO A 74 7.20 -5.84 -6.74
N THR A 75 7.21 -5.53 -5.45
CA THR A 75 7.99 -4.42 -4.92
C THR A 75 9.43 -4.90 -4.91
N SER A 76 10.24 -4.47 -5.88
CA SER A 76 11.68 -4.75 -5.83
C SER A 76 12.25 -3.96 -4.66
N VAL A 77 12.51 -4.63 -3.55
CA VAL A 77 13.20 -4.06 -2.40
C VAL A 77 14.66 -3.90 -2.81
N VAL A 78 15.11 -2.64 -2.97
CA VAL A 78 16.52 -2.29 -3.22
C VAL A 78 17.14 -1.83 -1.91
#